data_AF-A0A429CAK3-F1
#
_entry.id   AF-A0A429CAK3-F1
#
_cell.length_a   1.000
_cell.length_b   1.000
_cell.length_c   1.000
_cell.angle_alpha   90.00
_cell.angle_beta   90.00
_cell.angle_gamma   90.00
#
_symmetry.space_group_name_H-M   'P 1'
#
loop_
_entity.id
_entity.type
_entity.pdbx_description
1 polymer ?
#
loop_
_entity_poly.entity_id
_entity_poly.type
_entity_poly.pdbx_seq_one_letter_code
_entity_poly.pdbx_strand_id
1 'polypeptide(L)'
;MDGFCGSLLDFAKIGDFTMPEFEQNDVASARKVMDEAFGVFAPGFDNAVTGLGKLGQAPSAEAEAVRKSIVDALTPIRDEVLAAKAALDAAPKDDKKAVTDAAASFRQIGSRMNDMPDPFQRLESNVSLKTLAAQAPNCKKLPS
;
A
#
# COMPACT_ATOMS: atom_id res chain seq x y z
N MET A 1 1.79 13.21 14.35
CA MET A 1 2.58 11.99 14.06
C MET A 1 1.82 10.71 14.36
N ASP A 2 1.07 10.60 15.46
CA ASP A 2 0.35 9.34 15.74
C ASP A 2 -0.65 8.95 14.63
N GLY A 3 -1.53 9.86 14.20
CA GLY A 3 -2.43 9.60 13.07
C GLY A 3 -1.71 9.38 11.73
N PHE A 4 -0.52 9.98 11.56
CA PHE A 4 0.32 9.76 10.38
C PHE A 4 0.80 8.30 10.31
N CYS A 5 1.42 7.80 11.38
CA CYS A 5 1.88 6.42 11.44
C CYS A 5 0.70 5.43 11.48
N GLY A 6 -0.40 5.79 12.13
CA GLY A 6 -1.63 5.00 12.15
C GLY A 6 -2.20 4.75 10.74
N SER A 7 -2.08 5.74 9.85
CA SER A 7 -2.53 5.63 8.46
C SER A 7 -1.67 4.66 7.63
N LEU A 8 -0.42 4.40 8.06
CA LEU A 8 0.54 3.56 7.36
C LEU A 8 0.56 2.11 7.86
N LEU A 9 -0.20 1.75 8.90
CA LEU A 9 -0.12 0.43 9.53
C LEU A 9 -0.55 -0.71 8.58
N ASP A 10 -1.61 -0.53 7.81
CA ASP A 10 -2.02 -1.55 6.83
C ASP A 10 -1.10 -1.60 5.62
N PHE A 11 -0.55 -0.44 5.23
CA PHE A 11 0.47 -0.37 4.18
C PHE A 11 1.73 -1.15 4.57
N ALA A 12 2.16 -1.04 5.82
CA ALA A 12 3.34 -1.76 6.32
C ALA A 12 3.20 -3.29 6.22
N LYS A 13 1.99 -3.83 6.34
CA LYS A 13 1.71 -5.28 6.19
C LYS A 13 2.00 -5.80 4.78
N ILE A 14 2.07 -4.92 3.78
CA ILE A 14 2.43 -5.30 2.41
C ILE A 14 3.86 -5.85 2.36
N GLY A 15 4.78 -5.32 3.18
CA GLY A 15 6.17 -5.79 3.23
C GLY A 15 6.31 -7.23 3.72
N ASP A 16 5.35 -7.71 4.52
CA ASP A 16 5.32 -9.09 5.04
C ASP A 16 4.52 -10.04 4.12
N PHE A 17 3.89 -9.52 3.07
CA PHE A 17 3.06 -10.34 2.19
C PHE A 17 3.92 -11.27 1.35
N THR A 18 3.77 -12.58 1.59
CA THR A 18 4.32 -13.62 0.73
C THR A 18 3.20 -14.17 -0.14
N MET A 19 3.40 -14.13 -1.46
CA MET A 19 2.41 -14.65 -2.39
C MET A 19 2.30 -16.18 -2.25
N PRO A 20 1.10 -16.71 -1.97
CA PRO A 20 0.89 -18.15 -1.92
C PRO A 20 1.22 -18.84 -3.24
N GLU A 21 1.70 -20.08 -3.16
CA GLU A 21 1.85 -20.95 -4.32
C GLU A 21 0.47 -21.30 -4.91
N PHE A 22 0.40 -21.45 -6.23
CA PHE A 22 -0.80 -21.92 -6.91
C PHE A 22 -0.43 -22.83 -8.10
N GLU A 23 -1.35 -23.74 -8.42
CA GLU A 23 -1.24 -24.62 -9.57
C GLU A 23 -1.47 -23.84 -10.87
N GLN A 24 -0.52 -23.88 -11.81
CA GLN A 24 -0.54 -23.05 -13.02
C GLN A 24 -1.74 -23.30 -13.94
N ASN A 25 -2.43 -24.43 -13.81
CA ASN A 25 -3.59 -24.80 -14.63
C ASN A 25 -4.93 -24.72 -13.87
N ASP A 26 -4.92 -24.28 -12.61
CA ASP A 26 -6.13 -24.13 -11.80
C ASP A 26 -6.51 -22.65 -11.67
N VAL A 27 -7.54 -22.27 -12.44
CA VAL A 27 -8.08 -20.89 -12.47
C VAL A 27 -8.63 -20.47 -11.11
N ALA A 28 -9.29 -21.40 -10.40
CA ALA A 28 -9.90 -21.11 -9.12
C ALA A 28 -8.82 -20.86 -8.06
N SER A 29 -7.76 -21.69 -8.06
CA SER A 29 -6.60 -21.49 -7.19
C SER A 29 -5.87 -20.18 -7.50
N ALA A 30 -5.59 -19.91 -8.78
CA ALA A 30 -4.95 -18.65 -9.19
C ALA A 30 -5.79 -17.42 -8.85
N ARG A 31 -7.12 -17.48 -9.03
CA ARG A 31 -8.03 -16.41 -8.63
C ARG A 31 -8.00 -16.17 -7.13
N LYS A 32 -8.00 -17.24 -6.33
CA LYS A 32 -7.92 -17.14 -4.86
C LYS A 32 -6.63 -16.43 -4.43
N VAL A 33 -5.49 -16.76 -5.03
CA VAL A 33 -4.22 -16.08 -4.75
C VAL A 33 -4.27 -14.60 -5.09
N MET A 34 -4.89 -14.23 -6.23
CA MET A 34 -5.08 -12.82 -6.59
C MET A 34 -6.03 -12.10 -5.62
N ASP A 35 -7.13 -12.74 -5.21
CA ASP A 35 -8.05 -12.18 -4.22
C ASP A 35 -7.35 -11.94 -2.87
N GLU A 36 -6.49 -12.86 -2.42
CA GLU A 36 -5.70 -12.70 -1.20
C GLU A 36 -4.68 -11.56 -1.32
N ALA A 37 -3.95 -11.50 -2.44
CA ALA A 37 -3.00 -10.42 -2.72
C ALA A 37 -3.69 -9.05 -2.71
N PHE A 38 -4.78 -8.89 -3.48
CA PHE A 38 -5.54 -7.63 -3.49
C PHE A 38 -6.26 -7.36 -2.17
N GLY A 39 -6.57 -8.40 -1.38
CA GLY A 39 -7.11 -8.27 -0.03
C GLY A 39 -6.15 -7.61 0.96
N VAL A 40 -4.84 -7.69 0.72
CA VAL A 40 -3.81 -7.00 1.52
C VAL A 40 -3.45 -5.65 0.91
N PHE A 41 -3.21 -5.61 -0.40
CA PHE A 41 -2.70 -4.42 -1.08
C PHE A 41 -3.74 -3.30 -1.16
N ALA A 42 -5.01 -3.61 -1.50
CA ALA A 42 -6.05 -2.60 -1.65
C ALA A 42 -6.28 -1.79 -0.36
N PRO A 43 -6.55 -2.40 0.80
CA PRO A 43 -6.69 -1.63 2.04
C PRO A 43 -5.37 -0.99 2.47
N GLY A 44 -4.21 -1.62 2.24
CA GLY A 44 -2.91 -1.02 2.60
C GLY A 44 -2.67 0.31 1.90
N PHE A 45 -2.85 0.35 0.58
CA PHE A 45 -2.71 1.60 -0.20
C PHE A 45 -3.84 2.60 0.07
N ASP A 46 -5.10 2.14 0.16
CA ASP A 46 -6.23 3.05 0.34
C ASP A 46 -6.22 3.71 1.72
N ASN A 47 -5.94 2.95 2.79
CA ASN A 47 -5.85 3.49 4.14
C ASN A 47 -4.66 4.45 4.30
N ALA A 48 -3.52 4.18 3.64
CA ALA A 48 -2.41 5.11 3.61
C ALA A 48 -2.79 6.44 2.96
N VAL A 49 -3.31 6.41 1.74
CA VAL A 49 -3.59 7.66 1.00
C VAL A 49 -4.76 8.41 1.65
N THR A 50 -5.86 7.74 1.95
CA THR A 50 -7.05 8.39 2.52
C THR A 50 -6.83 8.80 3.97
N GLY A 51 -6.13 7.98 4.75
CA GLY A 51 -5.79 8.27 6.14
C GLY A 51 -4.90 9.50 6.24
N LEU A 52 -3.80 9.53 5.49
CA LEU A 52 -2.90 10.68 5.45
C LEU A 52 -3.60 11.95 4.95
N GLY A 53 -4.42 11.84 3.90
CA GLY A 53 -5.13 12.99 3.33
C GLY A 53 -6.22 13.59 4.24
N LYS A 54 -6.73 12.81 5.22
CA LYS A 54 -7.77 13.25 6.17
C LYS A 54 -7.22 13.77 7.49
N LEU A 55 -5.90 13.71 7.70
CA LEU A 55 -5.30 14.24 8.92
C LEU A 55 -5.52 15.75 9.01
N GLY A 56 -5.77 16.23 10.23
CA GLY A 56 -5.79 17.66 10.53
C GLY A 56 -4.42 18.33 10.30
N GLN A 57 -4.27 19.56 10.79
CA GLN A 57 -3.04 20.32 10.62
C GLN A 57 -1.81 19.54 11.12
N ALA A 58 -0.77 19.46 10.28
CA ALA A 58 0.49 18.84 10.66
C ALA A 58 1.21 19.64 11.75
N PRO A 59 2.05 18.99 12.59
CA PRO A 59 2.77 19.66 13.67
C PRO A 59 3.84 20.65 13.19
N SER A 60 4.22 20.60 11.90
CA SER A 60 5.14 21.54 11.27
C SER A 60 4.92 21.55 9.75
N ALA A 61 5.42 22.59 9.08
CA ALA A 61 5.40 22.67 7.61
C ALA A 61 6.18 21.52 6.96
N GLU A 62 7.23 21.03 7.61
CA GLU A 62 8.02 19.92 7.09
C GLU A 62 7.26 18.58 7.20
N ALA A 63 6.55 18.35 8.31
CA ALA A 63 5.67 17.19 8.44
C ALA A 63 4.55 17.21 7.39
N GLU A 64 4.01 18.40 7.08
CA GLU A 64 3.03 18.59 6.00
C GLU A 64 3.62 18.23 4.63
N ALA A 65 4.82 18.73 4.31
CA ALA A 65 5.48 18.49 3.04
C ALA A 65 5.76 16.99 2.83
N VAL A 66 6.20 16.29 3.87
CA VAL A 66 6.44 14.83 3.80
C VAL A 66 5.14 14.07 3.62
N ARG A 67 4.09 14.42 4.37
CA ARG A 67 2.76 13.82 4.21
C ARG A 67 2.24 13.96 2.78
N LYS A 68 2.31 15.17 2.22
CA LYS A 68 1.89 15.43 0.84
C LYS A 68 2.70 14.61 -0.16
N SER A 69 4.02 14.55 0.00
CA SER A 69 4.89 13.77 -0.87
C SER A 69 4.55 12.28 -0.88
N ILE A 70 4.22 11.69 0.28
CA ILE A 70 3.84 10.28 0.39
C ILE A 70 2.48 10.06 -0.26
N VAL A 71 1.50 10.94 0.00
CA VAL A 71 0.18 10.88 -0.65
C VAL A 71 0.31 10.94 -2.17
N ASP A 72 1.09 11.89 -2.69
CA ASP A 72 1.30 12.07 -4.13
C ASP A 72 1.98 10.84 -4.75
N ALA A 73 2.96 10.24 -4.05
CA ALA A 73 3.65 9.04 -4.52
C ALA A 73 2.77 7.78 -4.51
N LEU A 74 1.99 7.56 -3.45
CA LEU A 74 1.20 6.34 -3.27
C LEU A 74 -0.13 6.35 -4.04
N THR A 75 -0.69 7.53 -4.31
CA THR A 75 -1.97 7.69 -5.03
C THR A 75 -2.05 6.92 -6.35
N PRO A 76 -1.10 7.05 -7.30
CA PRO A 76 -1.20 6.34 -8.57
C PRO A 76 -1.16 4.81 -8.40
N ILE A 77 -0.38 4.30 -7.44
CA ILE A 77 -0.31 2.86 -7.18
C ILE A 77 -1.60 2.37 -6.53
N ARG A 78 -2.16 3.12 -5.57
CA ARG A 78 -3.48 2.85 -5.00
C ARG A 78 -4.52 2.70 -6.10
N ASP A 79 -4.56 3.65 -7.03
CA ASP A 79 -5.58 3.66 -8.08
C ASP A 79 -5.45 2.45 -9.00
N GLU A 80 -4.23 2.04 -9.34
CA GLU A 80 -3.96 0.81 -10.11
C GLU A 80 -4.39 -0.46 -9.34
N VAL A 81 -4.06 -0.55 -8.05
CA VAL A 81 -4.45 -1.68 -7.19
C VAL A 81 -5.97 -1.80 -7.09
N LEU A 82 -6.67 -0.69 -6.84
CA LEU A 82 -8.13 -0.66 -6.71
C LEU A 82 -8.81 -1.00 -8.05
N ALA A 83 -8.29 -0.49 -9.16
CA ALA A 83 -8.82 -0.79 -10.49
C ALA A 83 -8.64 -2.28 -10.85
N ALA A 84 -7.45 -2.85 -10.59
CA ALA A 84 -7.18 -4.27 -10.85
C ALA A 84 -8.07 -5.19 -9.99
N LYS A 85 -8.21 -4.87 -8.71
CA LYS A 85 -9.12 -5.59 -7.81
C LYS A 85 -10.56 -5.51 -8.31
N ALA A 86 -11.06 -4.33 -8.64
CA ALA A 86 -12.42 -4.13 -9.11
C ALA A 86 -12.70 -4.90 -10.41
N ALA A 87 -11.73 -4.93 -11.34
CA ALA A 87 -11.84 -5.71 -12.56
C ALA A 87 -11.92 -7.22 -12.29
N LEU A 88 -11.10 -7.74 -11.37
CA LEU A 88 -11.15 -9.16 -10.97
C LEU A 88 -12.45 -9.52 -10.23
N ASP A 89 -12.95 -8.62 -9.39
CA ASP A 89 -14.19 -8.82 -8.62
C ASP A 89 -15.43 -8.81 -9.54
N ALA A 90 -15.42 -8.00 -10.60
CA ALA A 90 -16.50 -7.92 -11.57
C ALA A 90 -16.54 -9.10 -12.57
N ALA A 91 -15.42 -9.81 -12.75
CA ALA A 91 -15.31 -10.91 -13.69
C ALA A 91 -15.94 -12.22 -13.17
N PRO A 92 -16.42 -13.11 -14.06
CA PRO A 92 -16.81 -14.47 -13.70
C PRO A 92 -15.69 -15.21 -12.95
N LYS A 93 -16.06 -16.10 -12.03
CA LYS A 93 -15.08 -16.79 -11.16
C LYS A 93 -14.14 -17.72 -11.92
N ASP A 94 -14.54 -18.20 -13.09
CA ASP A 94 -13.79 -19.08 -13.99
C ASP A 94 -13.11 -18.32 -15.16
N ASP A 95 -13.12 -16.99 -15.15
CA ASP A 95 -12.51 -16.17 -16.19
C ASP A 95 -10.97 -16.18 -16.10
N LYS A 96 -10.36 -17.02 -16.93
CA LYS A 96 -8.89 -17.13 -17.08
C LYS A 96 -8.23 -15.81 -17.47
N LYS A 97 -8.87 -15.00 -18.30
CA LYS A 97 -8.31 -13.74 -18.78
C LYS A 97 -8.26 -12.73 -17.64
N ALA A 98 -9.34 -12.60 -16.88
CA ALA A 98 -9.38 -11.70 -15.71
C ALA A 98 -8.28 -12.04 -14.70
N VAL A 99 -8.07 -13.32 -14.40
CA VAL A 99 -6.99 -13.77 -13.50
C VAL A 99 -5.60 -13.46 -14.06
N THR A 100 -5.39 -13.65 -15.36
CA THR A 100 -4.12 -13.34 -16.03
C THR A 100 -3.82 -11.85 -16.02
N ASP A 101 -4.82 -11.01 -16.32
CA ASP A 101 -4.71 -9.55 -16.34
C ASP A 101 -4.46 -9.01 -14.91
N ALA A 102 -5.11 -9.60 -13.91
CA ALA A 102 -4.90 -9.32 -12.48
C ALA A 102 -3.45 -9.62 -12.06
N ALA A 103 -2.91 -10.78 -12.45
CA ALA A 103 -1.52 -11.16 -12.17
C ALA A 103 -0.50 -10.27 -12.91
N ALA A 104 -0.81 -9.84 -14.13
CA ALA A 104 0.01 -8.86 -14.85
C ALA A 104 0.03 -7.50 -14.12
N SER A 105 -1.14 -7.02 -13.70
CA SER A 105 -1.28 -5.77 -12.94
C SER A 105 -0.51 -5.84 -11.63
N PHE A 106 -0.61 -6.95 -10.89
CA PHE A 106 0.11 -7.13 -9.63
C PHE A 106 1.64 -7.08 -9.81
N ARG A 107 2.17 -7.70 -10.87
CA ARG A 107 3.62 -7.61 -11.20
C ARG A 107 4.03 -6.18 -11.53
N GLN A 108 3.22 -5.44 -12.27
CA GLN A 108 3.49 -4.04 -12.57
C GLN A 108 3.48 -3.16 -11.31
N ILE A 109 2.52 -3.37 -10.41
CA ILE A 109 2.45 -2.71 -9.10
C ILE A 109 3.73 -2.98 -8.31
N GLY A 110 4.17 -4.24 -8.23
CA GLY A 110 5.44 -4.61 -7.58
C GLY A 110 6.66 -3.91 -8.18
N SER A 111 6.75 -3.83 -9.52
CA SER A 111 7.83 -3.09 -10.19
C SER A 111 7.81 -1.61 -9.80
N ARG A 112 6.63 -0.96 -9.86
CA ARG A 112 6.51 0.46 -9.49
C ARG A 112 6.89 0.72 -8.04
N MET A 113 6.54 -0.18 -7.12
CA MET A 113 6.94 -0.07 -5.72
C MET A 113 8.46 -0.15 -5.55
N ASN A 114 9.13 -1.04 -6.30
CA ASN A 114 10.59 -1.17 -6.27
C ASN A 114 11.31 0.02 -6.92
N ASP A 115 10.74 0.59 -7.99
CA ASP A 115 11.32 1.73 -8.71
C ASP A 115 11.03 3.08 -8.03
N MET A 116 10.11 3.10 -7.07
CA MET A 116 9.74 4.30 -6.32
C MET A 116 10.89 4.70 -5.39
N PRO A 117 11.37 5.96 -5.44
CA PRO A 117 12.25 6.49 -4.42
C PRO A 117 11.57 6.36 -3.06
N ASP A 118 12.29 5.87 -2.04
CA ASP A 118 11.72 5.64 -0.71
C ASP A 118 10.98 6.90 -0.21
N PRO A 119 9.64 6.86 -0.15
CA PRO A 119 8.85 8.04 0.18
C PRO A 119 8.98 8.38 1.68
N PHE A 120 9.54 7.48 2.49
CA PHE A 120 9.76 7.64 3.92
C PHE A 120 11.16 8.15 4.28
N GLN A 121 12.10 8.18 3.33
CA GLN A 121 13.49 8.61 3.56
C GLN A 121 13.61 9.94 4.32
N ARG A 122 12.71 10.90 4.03
CA ARG A 122 12.69 12.21 4.72
C ARG A 122 12.23 12.15 6.17
N LEU A 123 11.36 11.20 6.54
CA LEU A 123 11.01 10.95 7.95
C LEU A 123 12.23 10.45 8.71
N GLU A 124 13.01 9.59 8.06
CA GLU A 124 14.19 8.97 8.67
C GLU A 124 15.37 9.95 8.76
N SER A 125 15.56 10.83 7.79
CA SER A 125 16.70 11.75 7.81
C SER A 125 16.49 12.97 8.72
N ASN A 126 15.24 13.31 9.08
CA ASN A 126 14.92 14.50 9.86
C ASN A 126 14.83 14.22 11.37
N VAL A 127 15.71 14.83 12.15
CA VAL A 127 15.78 14.66 13.62
C VAL A 127 14.48 15.09 14.32
N SER A 128 13.87 16.19 13.89
CA SER A 128 12.61 16.69 14.47
C SER A 128 11.46 15.71 14.22
N LEU A 129 11.34 15.19 13.00
CA LEU A 129 10.31 14.19 12.65
C LEU A 129 10.54 12.89 13.41
N LYS A 130 11.79 12.43 13.54
CA LYS A 130 12.17 11.28 14.38
C LYS A 130 11.73 11.44 15.83
N THR A 131 11.99 12.60 16.44
CA THR A 131 11.57 12.86 17.82
C THR A 131 10.06 12.82 17.96
N LEU A 132 9.31 13.43 17.03
CA LEU A 132 7.85 13.40 17.05
C LEU A 132 7.29 11.98 16.81
N ALA A 133 7.96 11.17 15.99
CA ALA A 133 7.60 9.77 15.75
C ALA A 133 7.84 8.90 17.00
N ALA A 134 8.96 9.09 17.71
CA ALA A 134 9.28 8.32 18.92
C ALA A 134 8.23 8.47 20.04
N GLN A 135 7.55 9.62 20.09
CA GLN A 135 6.49 9.90 21.06
C GLN A 135 5.12 9.35 20.64
N ALA A 136 4.95 8.95 19.38
CA ALA A 136 3.68 8.53 18.82
C ALA A 136 3.49 6.99 18.93
N PRO A 137 2.47 6.50 19.69
CA PRO A 137 2.24 5.08 19.87
C PRO A 137 2.13 4.25 18.59
N ASN A 138 1.44 4.75 17.57
CA ASN A 138 1.28 4.02 16.31
C ASN A 138 2.59 3.92 15.52
N CYS A 139 3.53 4.85 15.67
CA CYS A 139 4.83 4.75 15.01
C CYS A 139 5.69 3.60 15.57
N LYS A 140 5.44 3.16 16.81
CA LYS A 140 6.13 2.02 17.43
C LYS A 140 5.65 0.66 16.92
N LYS A 141 4.57 0.64 16.15
CA LYS A 141 3.97 -0.57 15.56
C LYS A 141 4.40 -0.78 14.10
N LEU A 142 5.03 0.22 13.49
CA LEU A 142 5.57 0.08 12.15
C LEU A 142 6.83 -0.81 12.22
N PRO A 143 7.06 -1.65 11.19
CA PRO A 143 8.29 -2.42 11.08
C PRO A 143 9.49 -1.46 11.05
N SER A 144 10.55 -1.87 11.73
CA SER A 144 11.80 -1.10 11.91
C SER A 144 12.80 -1.34 10.80
#